data_AF-A0A402AQB0-F1
#
_entry.id   AF-A0A402AQB0-F1
#
_cell.length_a   1.000
_cell.length_b   1.000
_cell.length_c   1.000
_cell.angle_alpha   90.00
_cell.angle_beta   90.00
_cell.angle_gamma   90.00
#
_symmetry.space_group_name_H-M   'P 1'
#
loop_
_entity.id
_entity.type
_entity.pdbx_description
1 polymer ?
#
loop_
_entity_poly.entity_id
_entity_poly.type
_entity_poly.pdbx_seq_one_letter_code
_entity_poly.pdbx_strand_id
1 'polypeptide(L)'
;MVSQQQQQEYRLQELGDFLRTRRARLTPEDVGLPRGSRRKTPGLRRAEVAQLVGVSVDWYTWLEQGRSITPSTQVLERLVQTLRLDANERNHLFLLAQQQAPPALAPETEIVSPALQHFLDQFGTRPAFVSGRRWDILAWNDAGCAIFGDYRRMTTPRERNTIWGIFTNPLSRQFIVDWEEDARQLLAQFRSSCGRYPGDAQLTELIHDLMLASPEFRAWWPDHEVRSGQEGRKTLNHPQVGHLLFERLTFQVFDTPDLKLTVYTPLEGTDTLRKVEQLLAQWYQKEGQGPHPSQAIHQLPQTRRSGQDAVELWLADCGKRVEGAWVANSDIMISYVNWCEAHGYEPKKAKGLAQSLAAHGLEVGVRQWVYTGPGIRTKTRGVRGLRVQDGSQTPKTSGDELS
;
A
#
# COMPACT_ATOMS: atom_id res chain seq x y z
N MET A 1 1.45 -43.19 0.29
CA MET A 1 2.26 -42.00 0.64
C MET A 1 3.32 -41.86 -0.43
N VAL A 2 3.26 -40.80 -1.25
CA VAL A 2 4.34 -40.50 -2.22
C VAL A 2 5.59 -40.19 -1.40
N SER A 3 6.74 -40.78 -1.74
CA SER A 3 7.98 -40.50 -1.01
C SER A 3 8.38 -39.03 -1.20
N GLN A 4 8.99 -38.40 -0.20
CA GLN A 4 9.44 -37.00 -0.29
C GLN A 4 10.35 -36.77 -1.51
N GLN A 5 11.12 -37.78 -1.90
CA GLN A 5 11.97 -37.76 -3.08
C GLN A 5 11.17 -37.69 -4.39
N GLN A 6 10.08 -38.46 -4.49
CA GLN A 6 9.19 -38.44 -5.66
C GLN A 6 8.39 -37.13 -5.76
N GLN A 7 8.03 -36.51 -4.63
CA GLN A 7 7.45 -35.16 -4.61
C GLN A 7 8.44 -34.09 -5.08
N GLN A 8 9.71 -34.21 -4.66
CA GLN A 8 10.77 -33.29 -5.08
C GLN A 8 11.03 -33.40 -6.59
N GLU A 9 11.11 -34.61 -7.14
CA GLU A 9 11.32 -34.85 -8.57
C GLU A 9 10.17 -34.27 -9.41
N TYR A 10 8.92 -34.51 -9.00
CA TYR A 10 7.74 -33.96 -9.67
C TYR A 10 7.77 -32.42 -9.71
N ARG A 11 8.05 -31.78 -8.56
CA ARG A 11 8.16 -30.32 -8.46
C ARG A 11 9.25 -29.75 -9.39
N LEU A 12 10.41 -30.40 -9.46
CA LEU A 12 11.51 -29.94 -10.31
C LEU A 12 11.20 -30.11 -11.80
N GLN A 13 10.47 -31.17 -12.17
CA GLN A 13 9.96 -31.32 -13.54
C GLN A 13 8.95 -30.22 -13.88
N GLU A 14 8.02 -29.93 -12.96
CA GLU A 14 7.05 -28.84 -13.12
C GLU A 14 7.74 -27.47 -13.27
N LEU A 15 8.80 -27.21 -12.50
CA LEU A 15 9.64 -26.01 -12.66
C LEU A 15 10.24 -25.91 -14.07
N GLY A 16 10.80 -27.02 -14.56
CA GLY A 16 11.40 -27.06 -15.89
C GLY A 16 10.39 -26.84 -17.02
N ASP A 17 9.21 -27.43 -16.90
CA ASP A 17 8.12 -27.30 -17.86
C ASP A 17 7.50 -25.91 -17.85
N PHE A 18 7.35 -25.31 -16.66
CA PHE A 18 6.92 -23.93 -16.49
C PHE A 18 7.89 -22.97 -17.21
N LEU A 19 9.20 -23.05 -16.93
CA LEU A 19 10.21 -22.20 -17.55
C LEU A 19 10.24 -22.36 -19.08
N ARG A 20 10.13 -23.60 -19.57
CA ARG A 20 10.09 -23.91 -21.01
C ARG A 20 8.88 -23.25 -21.68
N THR A 21 7.72 -23.31 -21.04
CA THR A 21 6.48 -22.69 -21.52
C THR A 21 6.61 -21.17 -21.58
N ARG A 22 7.18 -20.54 -20.54
CA ARG A 22 7.39 -19.08 -20.48
C ARG A 22 8.38 -18.61 -21.54
N ARG A 23 9.49 -19.33 -21.70
CA ARG A 23 10.48 -19.05 -22.74
C ARG A 23 9.90 -19.16 -24.15
N ALA A 24 9.02 -20.13 -24.40
CA ALA A 24 8.41 -20.35 -25.71
C ALA A 24 7.43 -19.24 -26.13
N ARG A 25 6.88 -18.47 -25.17
CA ARG A 25 5.91 -17.39 -25.43
C ARG A 25 6.54 -16.07 -25.86
N LEU A 26 7.81 -15.83 -25.51
CA LEU A 26 8.49 -14.57 -25.81
C LEU A 26 9.33 -14.69 -27.10
N THR A 27 9.27 -13.64 -27.90
CA THR A 27 10.17 -13.45 -29.04
C THR A 27 11.46 -12.74 -28.61
N PRO A 28 12.54 -12.82 -29.40
CA PRO A 28 13.76 -12.06 -29.13
C PRO A 28 13.52 -10.55 -28.99
N GLU A 29 12.62 -9.97 -29.79
CA GLU A 29 12.37 -8.53 -29.75
C GLU A 29 11.67 -8.11 -28.46
N ASP A 30 10.83 -8.97 -27.89
CA ASP A 30 10.17 -8.71 -26.61
C ASP A 30 11.20 -8.48 -25.48
N VAL A 31 12.43 -8.96 -25.64
CA VAL A 31 13.52 -8.78 -24.66
C VAL A 31 14.67 -7.94 -25.21
N GLY A 32 14.46 -7.21 -26.31
CA GLY A 32 15.44 -6.29 -26.89
C GLY A 32 16.58 -6.98 -27.66
N LEU A 33 16.43 -8.26 -28.02
CA LEU A 33 17.39 -9.01 -28.83
C LEU A 33 16.99 -8.98 -30.32
N PRO A 34 17.97 -8.95 -31.24
CA PRO A 34 17.69 -9.01 -32.67
C PRO A 34 17.16 -10.40 -33.07
N ARG A 35 16.22 -10.47 -34.03
CA ARG A 35 15.61 -11.74 -34.48
C ARG A 35 16.61 -12.79 -35.02
N GLY A 36 17.81 -12.39 -35.45
CA GLY A 36 18.82 -13.27 -36.05
C GLY A 36 18.38 -13.92 -37.37
N SER A 37 19.30 -14.39 -38.21
CA SER A 37 18.93 -15.04 -39.47
C SER A 37 18.66 -16.54 -39.28
N ARG A 38 17.58 -17.05 -39.91
CA ARG A 38 17.16 -18.47 -40.00
C ARG A 38 16.90 -19.17 -38.65
N ARG A 39 15.76 -18.84 -38.01
CA ARG A 39 15.27 -19.49 -36.78
C ARG A 39 14.31 -20.65 -37.07
N LYS A 40 14.49 -21.78 -36.37
CA LYS A 40 13.54 -22.91 -36.31
C LYS A 40 12.64 -22.91 -35.06
N THR A 41 13.01 -22.17 -34.02
CA THR A 41 12.25 -22.07 -32.77
C THR A 41 11.58 -20.69 -32.70
N PRO A 42 10.25 -20.61 -32.52
CA PRO A 42 9.52 -19.35 -32.51
C PRO A 42 9.86 -18.49 -31.27
N GLY A 43 9.99 -19.11 -30.10
CA GLY A 43 10.31 -18.42 -28.84
C GLY A 43 11.80 -18.23 -28.55
N LEU A 44 12.13 -17.70 -27.38
CA LEU A 44 13.51 -17.50 -26.92
C LEU A 44 14.32 -18.80 -26.87
N ARG A 45 15.62 -18.73 -27.15
CA ARG A 45 16.57 -19.85 -27.01
C ARG A 45 17.10 -19.91 -25.58
N ARG A 46 17.53 -21.09 -25.14
CA ARG A 46 18.21 -21.27 -23.84
C ARG A 46 19.40 -20.34 -23.66
N ALA A 47 20.21 -20.19 -24.70
CA ALA A 47 21.38 -19.31 -24.68
C ALA A 47 21.01 -17.83 -24.48
N GLU A 48 19.89 -17.39 -25.03
CA GLU A 48 19.44 -15.99 -24.91
C GLU A 48 18.92 -15.70 -23.51
N VAL A 49 18.13 -16.61 -22.93
CA VAL A 49 17.69 -16.47 -21.54
C VAL A 49 18.89 -16.53 -20.59
N ALA A 50 19.80 -17.48 -20.79
CA ALA A 50 21.01 -17.60 -19.98
C ALA A 50 21.87 -16.32 -20.03
N GLN A 51 22.02 -15.72 -21.22
CA GLN A 51 22.71 -14.45 -21.41
C GLN A 51 22.03 -13.31 -20.65
N LEU A 52 20.71 -13.14 -20.80
CA LEU A 52 19.95 -12.05 -20.16
C LEU A 52 19.92 -12.17 -18.63
N VAL A 53 19.87 -13.40 -18.12
CA VAL A 53 19.90 -13.69 -16.68
C VAL A 53 21.33 -13.60 -16.10
N GLY A 54 22.36 -13.74 -16.95
CA GLY A 54 23.77 -13.76 -16.53
C GLY A 54 24.18 -15.08 -15.89
N VAL A 55 23.75 -16.20 -16.46
CA VAL A 55 24.12 -17.58 -16.07
C VAL A 55 24.66 -18.35 -17.28
N SER A 56 25.31 -19.49 -17.06
CA SER A 56 25.75 -20.33 -18.18
C SER A 56 24.57 -21.03 -18.87
N VAL A 57 24.73 -21.33 -20.16
CA VAL A 57 23.70 -22.03 -20.96
C VAL A 57 23.43 -23.42 -20.39
N ASP A 58 24.46 -24.12 -19.93
CA ASP A 58 24.35 -25.44 -19.32
C ASP A 58 23.57 -25.39 -18.01
N TRP A 59 23.84 -24.37 -17.18
CA TRP A 59 23.12 -24.18 -15.92
C TRP A 59 21.62 -23.95 -16.15
N TYR A 60 21.26 -23.08 -17.10
CA TYR A 60 19.85 -22.87 -17.46
C TYR A 60 19.22 -24.12 -18.08
N THR A 61 20.00 -24.90 -18.83
CA THR A 61 19.55 -26.19 -19.39
C THR A 61 19.24 -27.20 -18.29
N TRP A 62 20.07 -27.28 -17.25
CA TRP A 62 19.81 -28.15 -16.09
C TRP A 62 18.57 -27.72 -15.31
N LEU A 63 18.33 -26.41 -15.21
CA LEU A 63 17.12 -25.87 -14.58
C LEU A 63 15.86 -26.31 -15.35
N GLU A 64 15.86 -26.17 -16.69
CA GLU A 64 14.74 -26.63 -17.53
C GLU A 64 14.55 -28.15 -17.59
N GLN A 65 15.58 -28.92 -17.23
CA GLN A 65 15.54 -30.38 -17.14
C GLN A 65 15.05 -30.89 -15.78
N GLY A 66 14.79 -30.00 -14.82
CA GLY A 66 14.38 -30.38 -13.48
C GLY A 66 15.48 -31.09 -12.69
N ARG A 67 16.76 -30.79 -12.97
CA ARG A 67 17.86 -31.29 -12.13
C ARG A 67 17.80 -30.64 -10.74
N SER A 68 18.29 -31.34 -9.73
CA SER A 68 18.36 -30.84 -8.35
C SER A 68 19.45 -29.78 -8.20
N ILE A 69 19.18 -28.57 -8.71
CA ILE A 69 19.96 -27.36 -8.51
C ILE A 69 19.10 -26.32 -7.80
N THR A 70 19.68 -25.59 -6.86
CA THR A 70 18.96 -24.57 -6.08
C THR A 70 19.31 -23.19 -6.63
N PRO A 71 18.40 -22.55 -7.40
CA PRO A 71 18.63 -21.19 -7.88
C PRO A 71 18.57 -20.18 -6.73
N SER A 72 19.50 -19.23 -6.72
CA SER A 72 19.45 -18.12 -5.76
C SER A 72 18.26 -17.21 -6.05
N THR A 73 17.78 -16.50 -5.02
CA THR A 73 16.72 -15.50 -5.14
C THR A 73 17.04 -14.47 -6.22
N GLN A 74 18.29 -14.02 -6.30
CA GLN A 74 18.71 -13.05 -7.30
C GLN A 74 18.58 -13.59 -8.73
N VAL A 75 18.89 -14.88 -8.96
CA VAL A 75 18.72 -15.52 -10.27
C VAL A 75 17.24 -15.68 -10.62
N LEU A 76 16.39 -16.03 -9.64
CA LEU A 76 14.95 -16.11 -9.83
C LEU A 76 14.33 -14.74 -10.19
N GLU A 77 14.74 -13.65 -9.53
CA GLU A 77 14.25 -12.31 -9.89
C GLU A 77 14.68 -11.89 -11.31
N ARG A 78 15.91 -12.19 -11.71
CA ARG A 78 16.35 -11.94 -13.09
C ARG A 78 15.55 -12.78 -14.10
N LEU A 79 15.18 -14.02 -13.75
CA LEU A 79 14.30 -14.85 -14.57
C LEU A 79 12.89 -14.24 -14.69
N VAL A 80 12.32 -13.74 -13.60
CA VAL A 80 11.04 -13.01 -13.59
C VAL A 80 11.08 -11.84 -14.56
N GLN A 81 12.13 -11.01 -14.47
CA GLN A 81 12.30 -9.84 -15.35
C GLN A 81 12.52 -10.24 -16.81
N THR A 82 13.42 -11.19 -17.06
CA THR A 82 13.77 -11.68 -18.41
C THR A 82 12.59 -12.33 -19.11
N LEU A 83 11.82 -13.15 -18.38
CA LEU A 83 10.66 -13.85 -18.89
C LEU A 83 9.37 -13.05 -18.76
N ARG A 84 9.45 -11.79 -18.31
CA ARG A 84 8.32 -10.87 -18.10
C ARG A 84 7.15 -11.52 -17.36
N LEU A 85 7.47 -12.27 -16.30
CA LEU A 85 6.48 -12.96 -15.48
C LEU A 85 5.64 -11.94 -14.70
N ASP A 86 4.33 -12.18 -14.65
CA ASP A 86 3.45 -11.40 -13.76
C ASP A 86 3.63 -11.80 -12.28
N ALA A 87 2.89 -11.15 -11.38
CA ALA A 87 2.99 -11.39 -9.94
C ALA A 87 2.63 -12.83 -9.53
N ASN A 88 1.65 -13.45 -10.19
CA ASN A 88 1.22 -14.82 -9.90
C ASN A 88 2.26 -15.82 -10.41
N GLU A 89 2.81 -15.56 -11.59
CA GLU A 89 3.85 -16.36 -12.22
C GLU A 89 5.18 -16.28 -11.45
N ARG A 90 5.51 -15.10 -10.92
CA ARG A 90 6.62 -14.91 -9.97
C ARG A 90 6.40 -15.74 -8.70
N ASN A 91 5.23 -15.66 -8.08
CA ASN A 91 4.92 -16.47 -6.89
C ASN A 91 5.07 -17.97 -7.17
N HIS A 92 4.49 -18.43 -8.28
CA HIS A 92 4.56 -19.82 -8.68
C HIS A 92 6.00 -20.29 -8.96
N LEU A 93 6.82 -19.49 -9.65
CA LEU A 93 8.23 -19.79 -9.89
C LEU A 93 8.99 -20.03 -8.57
N PHE A 94 8.78 -19.18 -7.57
CA PHE A 94 9.46 -19.25 -6.28
C PHE A 94 8.99 -20.44 -5.44
N LEU A 95 7.68 -20.75 -5.44
CA LEU A 95 7.16 -21.95 -4.82
C LEU A 95 7.75 -23.22 -5.45
N LEU A 96 7.84 -23.27 -6.78
CA LEU A 96 8.43 -24.39 -7.49
C LEU A 96 9.94 -24.50 -7.29
N ALA A 97 10.68 -23.38 -7.17
CA ALA A 97 12.14 -23.40 -7.07
C ALA A 97 12.65 -23.56 -5.63
N GLN A 98 12.13 -22.76 -4.70
CA GLN A 98 12.63 -22.63 -3.33
C GLN A 98 11.65 -23.15 -2.27
N GLN A 99 10.42 -23.55 -2.66
CA GLN A 99 9.36 -23.95 -1.73
C GLN A 99 9.00 -22.83 -0.74
N GLN A 100 9.23 -21.60 -1.15
CA GLN A 100 8.99 -20.39 -0.37
C GLN A 100 8.38 -19.34 -1.30
N ALA A 101 7.50 -18.50 -0.77
CA ALA A 101 7.03 -17.33 -1.50
C ALA A 101 8.22 -16.40 -1.80
N PRO A 102 8.18 -15.66 -2.93
CA PRO A 102 9.23 -14.70 -3.21
C PRO A 102 9.30 -13.65 -2.09
N PRO A 103 10.47 -13.02 -1.87
CA PRO A 103 10.54 -11.82 -1.05
C PRO A 103 9.48 -10.83 -1.54
N ALA A 104 8.75 -10.18 -0.65
CA ALA A 104 7.74 -9.23 -1.10
C ALA A 104 8.40 -8.11 -1.91
N LEU A 105 8.02 -7.95 -3.18
CA LEU A 105 8.17 -6.67 -3.87
C LEU A 105 7.04 -5.83 -3.30
N ALA A 106 7.31 -5.16 -2.19
CA ALA A 106 6.34 -4.31 -1.53
C ALA A 106 5.88 -3.22 -2.52
N PRO A 107 4.61 -3.20 -2.98
CA PRO A 107 4.06 -1.94 -3.43
C PRO A 107 4.25 -0.91 -2.30
N GLU A 108 4.53 0.34 -2.68
CA GLU A 108 4.78 1.42 -1.73
C GLU A 108 3.55 1.68 -0.83
N THR A 109 2.36 1.37 -1.35
CA THR A 109 1.07 1.61 -0.71
C THR A 109 0.20 0.35 -0.69
N GLU A 110 -0.35 0.03 0.47
CA GLU A 110 -1.33 -1.02 0.66
C GLU A 110 -2.73 -0.45 0.40
N ILE A 111 -3.43 -0.97 -0.62
CA ILE A 111 -4.73 -0.45 -1.05
C ILE A 111 -5.83 -1.43 -0.66
N VAL A 112 -6.81 -0.96 0.11
CA VAL A 112 -8.04 -1.70 0.40
C VAL A 112 -8.98 -1.57 -0.79
N SER A 113 -9.42 -2.68 -1.35
CA SER A 113 -10.36 -2.65 -2.48
C SER A 113 -11.76 -2.19 -2.03
N PRO A 114 -12.54 -1.53 -2.91
CA PRO A 114 -13.92 -1.18 -2.60
C PRO A 114 -14.79 -2.39 -2.24
N ALA A 115 -14.53 -3.55 -2.86
CA ALA A 115 -15.22 -4.80 -2.54
C ALA A 115 -14.94 -5.26 -1.10
N LEU A 116 -13.70 -5.13 -0.62
CA LEU A 116 -13.34 -5.47 0.75
C LEU A 116 -13.96 -4.50 1.76
N GLN A 117 -14.04 -3.20 1.43
CA GLN A 117 -14.75 -2.22 2.27
C GLN A 117 -16.26 -2.53 2.34
N HIS A 118 -16.91 -2.81 1.20
CA HIS A 118 -18.33 -3.19 1.21
C HIS A 118 -18.58 -4.47 2.02
N PHE A 119 -17.65 -5.43 1.98
CA PHE A 119 -17.75 -6.63 2.81
C PHE A 119 -17.60 -6.31 4.30
N LEU A 120 -16.68 -5.41 4.68
CA LEU A 120 -16.56 -4.92 6.05
C LEU A 120 -17.87 -4.30 6.57
N ASP A 121 -18.52 -3.51 5.73
CA ASP A 121 -19.74 -2.77 6.10
C ASP A 121 -20.95 -3.72 6.34
N GLN A 122 -20.93 -4.94 5.80
CA GLN A 122 -21.99 -5.94 5.99
C GLN A 122 -21.97 -6.62 7.36
N PHE A 123 -20.91 -6.45 8.14
CA PHE A 123 -20.78 -7.11 9.45
C PHE A 123 -21.70 -6.54 10.55
N GLY A 124 -22.32 -5.38 10.32
CA GLY A 124 -23.33 -4.80 11.22
C GLY A 124 -22.78 -4.60 12.64
N THR A 125 -23.36 -5.31 13.61
CA THR A 125 -22.97 -5.26 15.04
C THR A 125 -21.68 -6.00 15.38
N ARG A 126 -20.93 -6.50 14.37
CA ARG A 126 -19.63 -7.14 14.57
C ARG A 126 -18.53 -6.16 14.21
N PRO A 127 -17.78 -5.62 15.19
CA PRO A 127 -16.65 -4.73 14.91
C PRO A 127 -15.64 -5.42 14.00
N ALA A 128 -15.25 -4.74 12.91
CA ALA A 128 -14.32 -5.28 11.95
C ALA A 128 -13.39 -4.20 11.39
N PHE A 129 -12.16 -4.59 11.10
CA PHE A 129 -11.16 -3.73 10.47
C PHE A 129 -10.18 -4.53 9.61
N VAL A 130 -9.53 -3.84 8.69
CA VAL A 130 -8.40 -4.36 7.90
C VAL A 130 -7.14 -3.65 8.34
N SER A 131 -6.10 -4.46 8.59
CA SER A 131 -4.76 -4.00 8.92
C SER A 131 -3.77 -4.37 7.81
N GLY A 132 -2.79 -3.50 7.58
CA GLY A 132 -1.68 -3.75 6.66
C GLY A 132 -0.52 -4.52 7.31
N ARG A 133 0.55 -4.72 6.54
CA ARG A 133 1.79 -5.41 6.95
C ARG A 133 2.48 -4.77 8.14
N ARG A 134 2.34 -3.45 8.28
CA ARG A 134 2.90 -2.65 9.40
C ARG A 134 1.94 -2.51 10.58
N TRP A 135 0.77 -3.16 10.53
CA TRP A 135 -0.29 -3.11 11.54
C TRP A 135 -1.02 -1.77 11.64
N ASP A 136 -0.90 -0.95 10.60
CA ASP A 136 -1.75 0.22 10.39
C ASP A 136 -3.17 -0.22 10.05
N ILE A 137 -4.16 0.40 10.68
CA ILE A 137 -5.57 0.19 10.35
C ILE A 137 -5.90 0.97 9.08
N LEU A 138 -6.20 0.25 8.00
CA LEU A 138 -6.40 0.80 6.66
C LEU A 138 -7.89 0.94 6.28
N ALA A 139 -8.75 0.12 6.87
CA ALA A 139 -10.20 0.16 6.68
C ALA A 139 -10.94 -0.41 7.89
N TRP A 140 -12.21 -0.03 8.06
CA TRP A 140 -13.02 -0.39 9.22
C TRP A 140 -14.51 -0.24 8.91
N ASN A 141 -15.36 -0.85 9.74
CA ASN A 141 -16.81 -0.60 9.75
C ASN A 141 -17.22 0.31 10.93
N ASP A 142 -18.48 0.75 10.93
CA ASP A 142 -19.00 1.64 11.99
C ASP A 142 -18.93 1.01 13.39
N ALA A 143 -19.16 -0.30 13.50
CA ALA A 143 -19.02 -1.00 14.78
C ALA A 143 -17.57 -0.99 15.27
N GLY A 144 -16.60 -1.08 14.35
CA GLY A 144 -15.19 -0.86 14.63
C GLY A 144 -14.94 0.50 15.27
N CYS A 145 -15.48 1.57 14.68
CA CYS A 145 -15.37 2.93 15.25
C CYS A 145 -16.06 3.07 16.60
N ALA A 146 -17.26 2.51 16.75
CA ALA A 146 -18.04 2.61 17.98
C ALA A 146 -17.36 1.93 19.17
N ILE A 147 -16.59 0.86 18.92
CA ILE A 147 -15.91 0.08 19.98
C ILE A 147 -14.46 0.53 20.20
N PHE A 148 -13.69 0.73 19.13
CA PHE A 148 -12.24 0.97 19.22
C PHE A 148 -11.84 2.44 19.11
N GLY A 149 -12.79 3.32 18.79
CA GLY A 149 -12.55 4.74 18.60
C GLY A 149 -12.62 5.17 17.13
N ASP A 150 -12.81 6.47 16.92
CA ASP A 150 -13.03 7.02 15.58
C ASP A 150 -11.74 7.10 14.77
N TYR A 151 -11.47 6.07 13.99
CA TYR A 151 -10.34 6.02 13.07
C TYR A 151 -10.38 7.15 12.02
N ARG A 152 -11.54 7.74 11.70
CA ARG A 152 -11.65 8.84 10.73
C ARG A 152 -10.97 10.11 11.23
N ARG A 153 -10.97 10.33 12.56
CA ARG A 153 -10.36 11.51 13.21
C ARG A 153 -8.87 11.35 13.48
N MET A 154 -8.35 10.13 13.38
CA MET A 154 -6.92 9.85 13.49
C MET A 154 -6.26 10.29 12.18
N THR A 155 -5.57 11.42 12.19
CA THR A 155 -5.02 12.05 10.98
C THR A 155 -3.57 11.68 10.74
N THR A 156 -2.87 11.16 11.76
CA THR A 156 -1.50 10.67 11.62
C THR A 156 -1.48 9.15 11.40
N PRO A 157 -0.55 8.60 10.61
CA PRO A 157 -0.43 7.15 10.41
C PRO A 157 -0.25 6.39 11.74
N ARG A 158 0.51 6.94 12.70
CA ARG A 158 0.79 6.28 13.98
C ARG A 158 -0.44 6.15 14.88
N GLU A 159 -1.37 7.09 14.83
CA GLU A 159 -2.61 7.00 15.62
C GLU A 159 -3.46 5.79 15.22
N ARG A 160 -3.36 5.36 13.96
CA ARG A 160 -4.03 4.16 13.44
C ARG A 160 -3.18 2.89 13.54
N ASN A 161 -1.95 2.97 14.05
CA ASN A 161 -1.10 1.79 14.19
C ASN A 161 -1.46 1.02 15.46
N THR A 162 -1.82 -0.25 15.31
CA THR A 162 -2.32 -1.09 16.42
C THR A 162 -1.24 -1.32 17.48
N ILE A 163 0.01 -1.55 17.06
CA ILE A 163 1.12 -1.80 17.97
C ILE A 163 1.49 -0.51 18.71
N TRP A 164 1.58 0.61 18.00
CA TRP A 164 1.76 1.93 18.59
C TRP A 164 0.71 2.19 19.67
N GLY A 165 -0.58 2.11 19.31
CA GLY A 165 -1.68 2.36 20.24
C GLY A 165 -1.60 1.52 21.51
N ILE A 166 -1.33 0.22 21.40
CA ILE A 166 -1.28 -0.67 22.58
C ILE A 166 -0.15 -0.32 23.54
N PHE A 167 1.02 0.08 23.03
CA PHE A 167 2.21 0.33 23.84
C PHE A 167 2.36 1.79 24.29
N THR A 168 1.73 2.76 23.61
CA THR A 168 1.90 4.19 23.90
C THR A 168 0.64 4.88 24.42
N ASN A 169 -0.57 4.34 24.19
CA ASN A 169 -1.80 4.95 24.69
C ASN A 169 -2.12 4.42 26.10
N PRO A 170 -2.11 5.27 27.15
CA PRO A 170 -2.44 4.84 28.51
C PRO A 170 -3.86 4.26 28.63
N LEU A 171 -4.80 4.70 27.77
CA LEU A 171 -6.17 4.20 27.77
C LEU A 171 -6.26 2.74 27.31
N SER A 172 -5.30 2.26 26.51
CA SER A 172 -5.29 0.86 26.06
C SER A 172 -5.13 -0.12 27.22
N ARG A 173 -4.44 0.27 28.30
CA ARG A 173 -4.32 -0.54 29.52
C ARG A 173 -5.60 -0.64 30.33
N GLN A 174 -6.46 0.38 30.22
CA GLN A 174 -7.76 0.39 30.89
C GLN A 174 -8.81 -0.34 30.04
N PHE A 175 -8.66 -0.26 28.72
CA PHE A 175 -9.57 -0.83 27.74
C PHE A 175 -9.37 -2.33 27.54
N ILE A 176 -8.15 -2.84 27.66
CA ILE A 176 -7.82 -4.25 27.51
C ILE A 176 -7.69 -4.87 28.90
N VAL A 177 -8.50 -5.89 29.22
CA VAL A 177 -8.54 -6.48 30.57
C VAL A 177 -7.20 -7.13 30.94
N ASP A 178 -6.72 -8.04 30.10
CA ASP A 178 -5.42 -8.72 30.29
C ASP A 178 -4.36 -8.09 29.39
N TRP A 179 -4.16 -6.77 29.53
CA TRP A 179 -3.32 -5.98 28.62
C TRP A 179 -1.93 -6.56 28.40
N GLU A 180 -1.25 -7.05 29.44
CA GLU A 180 0.11 -7.58 29.33
C GLU A 180 0.16 -8.84 28.45
N GLU A 181 -0.73 -9.81 28.67
CA GLU A 181 -0.78 -11.05 27.87
C GLU A 181 -1.12 -10.73 26.40
N ASP A 182 -2.12 -9.87 26.19
CA ASP A 182 -2.54 -9.43 24.86
C ASP A 182 -1.43 -8.66 24.13
N ALA A 183 -0.73 -7.77 24.82
CA ALA A 183 0.37 -6.98 24.26
C ALA A 183 1.56 -7.87 23.89
N ARG A 184 1.93 -8.83 24.75
CA ARG A 184 2.97 -9.83 24.45
C ARG A 184 2.58 -10.72 23.26
N GLN A 185 1.33 -11.17 23.20
CA GLN A 185 0.86 -11.98 22.07
C GLN A 185 0.89 -11.20 20.75
N LEU A 186 0.49 -9.93 20.76
CA LEU A 186 0.55 -9.06 19.57
C LEU A 186 1.99 -8.71 19.20
N LEU A 187 2.87 -8.50 20.17
CA LEU A 187 4.30 -8.28 19.94
C LEU A 187 4.95 -9.47 19.24
N ALA A 188 4.66 -10.69 19.67
CA ALA A 188 5.19 -11.91 19.05
C ALA A 188 4.71 -12.07 17.59
N GLN A 189 3.46 -11.70 17.31
CA GLN A 189 2.91 -11.68 15.95
C GLN A 189 3.54 -10.57 15.10
N PHE A 190 3.69 -9.37 15.65
CA PHE A 190 4.34 -8.23 15.01
C PHE A 190 5.77 -8.59 14.60
N ARG A 191 6.52 -9.24 15.50
CA ARG A 191 7.87 -9.72 15.23
C ARG A 191 7.90 -10.72 14.06
N SER A 192 6.97 -11.67 14.04
CA SER A 192 6.84 -12.61 12.92
C SER A 192 6.59 -11.92 11.59
N SER A 193 5.78 -10.85 11.56
CA SER A 193 5.56 -10.05 10.34
C SER A 193 6.79 -9.25 9.94
N CYS A 194 7.56 -8.69 10.88
CA CYS A 194 8.76 -7.92 10.56
C CYS A 194 9.81 -8.74 9.81
N GLY A 195 9.97 -10.02 10.15
CA GLY A 195 10.91 -10.92 9.48
C GLY A 195 10.66 -11.11 7.98
N ARG A 196 9.44 -10.82 7.49
CA ARG A 196 9.08 -10.94 6.07
C ARG A 196 9.52 -9.74 5.22
N TYR A 197 9.83 -8.60 5.84
CA TYR A 197 10.15 -7.34 5.14
C TYR A 197 11.42 -6.68 5.71
N PRO A 198 12.61 -7.32 5.60
CA PRO A 198 13.85 -6.85 6.24
C PRO A 198 14.42 -5.51 5.72
N GLY A 199 13.78 -4.87 4.74
CA GLY A 199 14.19 -3.57 4.19
C GLY A 199 13.14 -2.45 4.33
N ASP A 200 12.09 -2.67 5.12
CA ASP A 200 11.04 -1.67 5.29
C ASP A 200 11.49 -0.56 6.27
N ALA A 201 11.82 0.61 5.72
CA ALA A 201 12.32 1.75 6.50
C ALA A 201 11.29 2.26 7.53
N GLN A 202 10.01 2.31 7.18
CA GLN A 202 8.96 2.80 8.10
C GLN A 202 8.72 1.80 9.24
N LEU A 203 8.88 0.50 8.98
CA LEU A 203 8.80 -0.52 10.02
C LEU A 203 9.99 -0.41 10.98
N THR A 204 11.18 -0.14 10.45
CA THR A 204 12.39 0.10 11.25
C THR A 204 12.24 1.34 12.13
N GLU A 205 11.70 2.42 11.57
CA GLU A 205 11.38 3.65 12.31
C GLU A 205 10.35 3.38 13.42
N LEU A 206 9.24 2.70 13.11
CA LEU A 206 8.22 2.33 14.09
C LEU A 206 8.81 1.54 15.28
N ILE A 207 9.68 0.56 15.02
CA ILE A 207 10.35 -0.20 16.07
C ILE A 207 11.24 0.73 16.90
N HIS A 208 12.01 1.60 16.26
CA HIS A 208 12.87 2.55 16.97
C HIS A 208 12.06 3.46 17.90
N ASP A 209 10.95 4.02 17.43
CA ASP A 209 10.10 4.89 18.22
C ASP A 209 9.39 4.15 19.35
N LEU A 210 8.92 2.92 19.12
CA LEU A 210 8.33 2.08 20.16
C LEU A 210 9.34 1.75 21.25
N MET A 211 10.58 1.46 20.87
CA MET A 211 11.67 1.27 21.80
C MET A 211 11.88 2.53 22.64
N LEU A 212 11.78 3.74 22.08
CA LEU A 212 11.90 4.99 22.85
C LEU A 212 10.70 5.28 23.75
N ALA A 213 9.48 5.07 23.25
CA ALA A 213 8.24 5.51 23.87
C ALA A 213 7.69 4.56 24.94
N SER A 214 7.95 3.24 24.84
CA SER A 214 7.38 2.25 25.77
C SER A 214 8.46 1.46 26.52
N PRO A 215 8.51 1.58 27.87
CA PRO A 215 9.39 0.76 28.70
C PRO A 215 9.14 -0.74 28.53
N GLU A 216 7.89 -1.16 28.41
CA GLU A 216 7.50 -2.56 28.27
C GLU A 216 7.91 -3.12 26.90
N PHE A 217 7.69 -2.35 25.82
CA PHE A 217 8.18 -2.75 24.49
C PHE A 217 9.71 -2.90 24.51
N ARG A 218 10.42 -1.96 25.13
CA ARG A 218 11.88 -2.01 25.28
C ARG A 218 12.35 -3.25 26.05
N ALA A 219 11.59 -3.67 27.06
CA ALA A 219 11.90 -4.83 27.87
C ALA A 219 11.59 -6.16 27.15
N TRP A 220 10.47 -6.26 26.43
CA TRP A 220 9.99 -7.51 25.84
C TRP A 220 10.45 -7.75 24.40
N TRP A 221 10.75 -6.71 23.63
CA TRP A 221 11.23 -6.86 22.25
C TRP A 221 12.50 -7.72 22.10
N PRO A 222 13.50 -7.61 23.02
CA PRO A 222 14.68 -8.47 23.01
C PRO A 222 14.43 -9.94 23.34
N ASP A 223 13.25 -10.35 23.83
CA ASP A 223 13.00 -11.75 24.20
C ASP A 223 12.80 -12.65 22.97
N HIS A 224 12.70 -12.06 21.77
CA HIS A 224 12.58 -12.76 20.49
C HIS A 224 11.43 -13.79 20.42
N GLU A 225 10.40 -13.66 21.25
CA GLU A 225 9.24 -14.56 21.20
C GLU A 225 8.53 -14.45 19.84
N VAL A 226 8.25 -15.61 19.24
CA VAL A 226 7.50 -15.73 17.99
C VAL A 226 6.35 -16.70 18.23
N ARG A 227 5.12 -16.20 18.08
CA ARG A 227 3.89 -16.98 18.23
C ARG A 227 3.00 -16.74 17.01
N SER A 228 2.32 -17.80 16.55
CA SER A 228 1.26 -17.65 15.55
C SER A 228 0.04 -16.99 16.20
N GLY A 229 -0.57 -16.03 15.51
CA GLY A 229 -1.83 -15.42 15.97
C GLY A 229 -2.91 -16.47 16.05
N GLN A 230 -3.50 -16.64 17.24
CA GLN A 230 -4.61 -17.58 17.42
C GLN A 230 -5.94 -16.86 17.31
N GLU A 231 -6.93 -17.56 16.77
CA GLU A 231 -8.34 -17.31 17.07
C GLU A 231 -8.51 -17.34 18.59
N GLY A 232 -9.39 -16.50 19.13
CA GLY A 232 -9.51 -16.47 20.58
C GLY A 232 -10.57 -15.53 21.09
N ARG A 233 -10.87 -15.70 22.36
CA ARG A 233 -11.77 -14.80 23.07
C ARG A 233 -11.03 -13.52 23.41
N LYS A 234 -11.68 -12.38 23.18
CA LYS A 234 -11.19 -11.06 23.54
C LYS A 234 -12.15 -10.43 24.54
N THR A 235 -11.63 -10.05 25.70
CA THR A 235 -12.37 -9.28 26.69
C THR A 235 -11.88 -7.84 26.68
N LEU A 236 -12.79 -6.91 26.44
CA LEU A 236 -12.54 -5.47 26.50
C LEU A 236 -13.31 -4.88 27.67
N ASN A 237 -12.80 -3.79 28.24
CA ASN A 237 -13.47 -2.98 29.25
C ASN A 237 -13.76 -1.59 28.65
N HIS A 238 -14.90 -1.48 27.98
CA HIS A 238 -15.29 -0.25 27.29
C HIS A 238 -15.73 0.81 28.31
N PRO A 239 -15.23 2.06 28.24
CA PRO A 239 -15.43 3.06 29.29
C PRO A 239 -16.91 3.42 29.55
N GLN A 240 -17.78 3.23 28.56
CA GLN A 240 -19.21 3.58 28.67
C GLN A 240 -20.12 2.41 29.07
N VAL A 241 -19.74 1.17 28.74
CA VAL A 241 -20.62 -0.01 28.88
C VAL A 241 -19.98 -1.16 29.64
N GLY A 242 -18.75 -0.98 30.15
CA GLY A 242 -17.99 -1.98 30.86
C GLY A 242 -17.56 -3.14 29.96
N HIS A 243 -17.62 -4.35 30.50
CA HIS A 243 -17.08 -5.52 29.81
C HIS A 243 -17.85 -5.87 28.52
N LEU A 244 -17.07 -6.14 27.47
CA LEU A 244 -17.48 -6.67 26.18
C LEU A 244 -16.67 -7.93 25.88
N LEU A 245 -17.35 -9.02 25.52
CA LEU A 245 -16.74 -10.32 25.26
C LEU A 245 -16.96 -10.71 23.80
N PHE A 246 -15.87 -10.96 23.09
CA PHE A 246 -15.90 -11.29 21.67
C PHE A 246 -15.16 -12.58 21.37
N GLU A 247 -15.56 -13.26 20.30
CA GLU A 247 -14.73 -14.21 19.58
C GLU A 247 -14.05 -13.46 18.42
N ARG A 248 -12.72 -13.52 18.37
CA ARG A 248 -11.90 -12.83 17.37
C ARG A 248 -11.41 -13.81 16.32
N LEU A 249 -11.65 -13.48 15.05
CA LEU A 249 -11.09 -14.18 13.89
C LEU A 249 -10.28 -13.21 13.02
N THR A 250 -9.19 -13.70 12.44
CA THR A 250 -8.36 -12.92 11.53
C THR A 250 -8.14 -13.71 10.23
N PHE A 251 -8.49 -13.10 9.10
CA PHE A 251 -8.38 -13.67 7.75
C PHE A 251 -7.33 -12.92 6.95
N GLN A 252 -6.50 -13.65 6.21
CA GLN A 252 -5.58 -13.06 5.24
C GLN A 252 -6.32 -12.88 3.90
N VAL A 253 -6.18 -11.71 3.27
CA VAL A 253 -6.81 -11.45 1.96
C VAL A 253 -5.97 -12.12 0.87
N PHE A 254 -6.59 -12.99 0.07
CA PHE A 254 -5.86 -13.80 -0.91
C PHE A 254 -5.13 -12.97 -1.97
N ASP A 255 -5.82 -12.01 -2.59
CA ASP A 255 -5.26 -11.16 -3.64
C ASP A 255 -4.27 -10.10 -3.11
N THR A 256 -4.26 -9.87 -1.79
CA THR A 256 -3.33 -8.94 -1.14
C THR A 256 -2.90 -9.52 0.21
N PRO A 257 -1.95 -10.47 0.23
CA PRO A 257 -1.58 -11.23 1.42
C PRO A 257 -1.05 -10.38 2.59
N ASP A 258 -0.67 -9.14 2.32
CA ASP A 258 -0.24 -8.17 3.32
C ASP A 258 -1.42 -7.64 4.16
N LEU A 259 -2.65 -7.69 3.61
CA LEU A 259 -3.87 -7.27 4.29
C LEU A 259 -4.45 -8.40 5.14
N LYS A 260 -4.83 -8.03 6.37
CA LYS A 260 -5.52 -8.91 7.32
C LYS A 260 -6.83 -8.28 7.77
N LEU A 261 -7.94 -8.98 7.53
CA LEU A 261 -9.26 -8.67 8.05
C LEU A 261 -9.41 -9.28 9.45
N THR A 262 -9.70 -8.48 10.46
CA THR A 262 -10.05 -8.96 11.80
C THR A 262 -11.50 -8.64 12.12
N VAL A 263 -12.24 -9.65 12.60
CA VAL A 263 -13.66 -9.54 12.96
C VAL A 263 -13.84 -9.97 14.42
N TYR A 264 -14.65 -9.21 15.16
CA TYR A 264 -15.02 -9.48 16.54
C TYR A 264 -16.51 -9.83 16.60
N THR A 265 -16.84 -11.08 16.85
CA THR A 265 -18.23 -11.54 17.00
C THR A 265 -18.62 -11.50 18.47
N PRO A 266 -19.69 -10.79 18.88
CA PRO A 266 -20.15 -10.80 20.26
C PRO A 266 -20.39 -12.24 20.75
N LEU A 267 -19.83 -12.59 21.92
CA LEU A 267 -19.96 -13.94 22.45
C LEU A 267 -21.42 -14.23 22.83
N GLU A 268 -21.93 -15.36 22.34
CA GLU A 268 -23.29 -15.81 22.64
C GLU A 268 -23.50 -16.04 24.15
N GLY A 269 -24.73 -15.82 24.63
CA GLY A 269 -25.08 -15.94 26.05
C GLY A 269 -24.57 -14.78 26.93
N THR A 270 -23.96 -13.74 26.35
CA THR A 270 -23.56 -12.51 27.05
C THR A 270 -24.43 -11.32 26.66
N ASP A 271 -24.35 -10.21 27.40
CA ASP A 271 -25.03 -8.96 27.05
C ASP A 271 -24.23 -8.08 26.06
N THR A 272 -23.12 -8.61 25.52
CA THR A 272 -22.21 -7.88 24.61
C THR A 272 -22.94 -7.38 23.37
N LEU A 273 -23.77 -8.19 22.73
CA LEU A 273 -24.50 -7.79 21.52
C LEU A 273 -25.37 -6.55 21.79
N ARG A 274 -26.17 -6.58 22.85
CA ARG A 274 -27.03 -5.46 23.27
C ARG A 274 -26.21 -4.19 23.56
N LYS A 275 -25.05 -4.34 24.20
CA LYS A 275 -24.14 -3.20 24.47
C LYS A 275 -23.54 -2.64 23.18
N VAL A 276 -23.17 -3.49 22.22
CA VAL A 276 -22.67 -3.04 20.91
C VAL A 276 -23.76 -2.30 20.14
N GLU A 277 -24.99 -2.81 20.13
CA GLU A 277 -26.15 -2.12 19.54
C GLU A 277 -26.38 -0.74 20.17
N GLN A 278 -26.27 -0.64 21.50
CA GLN A 278 -26.35 0.63 22.22
C GLN A 278 -25.25 1.60 21.79
N LEU A 279 -23.99 1.14 21.73
CA LEU A 279 -22.85 1.96 21.31
C LEU A 279 -22.97 2.40 19.84
N LEU A 280 -23.46 1.51 18.97
CA LEU A 280 -23.74 1.83 17.56
C LEU A 280 -24.85 2.87 17.42
N ALA A 281 -25.94 2.74 18.19
CA ALA A 281 -27.00 3.74 18.19
C ALA A 281 -26.46 5.11 18.64
N GLN A 282 -25.63 5.15 19.69
CA GLN A 282 -24.98 6.38 20.15
C GLN A 282 -24.00 6.92 19.11
N TRP A 283 -23.23 6.04 18.46
CA TRP A 283 -22.34 6.38 17.36
C TRP A 283 -23.11 7.05 16.22
N TYR A 284 -24.23 6.48 15.78
CA TYR A 284 -25.08 7.07 14.74
C TYR A 284 -25.78 8.35 15.17
N GLN A 285 -26.10 8.52 16.46
CA GLN A 285 -26.62 9.78 16.98
C GLN A 285 -25.55 10.88 17.01
N LYS A 286 -24.32 10.54 17.38
CA LYS A 286 -23.17 11.45 17.39
C LYS A 286 -22.73 11.82 15.97
N GLU A 287 -22.77 10.85 15.06
CA GLU A 287 -22.51 11.03 13.64
C GLU A 287 -23.74 11.59 12.90
N GLY A 288 -24.94 11.62 13.51
CA GLY A 288 -26.21 12.11 12.96
C GLY A 288 -26.28 13.62 12.64
N GLN A 289 -25.12 14.30 12.64
CA GLN A 289 -24.87 15.57 11.94
C GLN A 289 -24.01 15.35 10.65
N GLY A 290 -24.00 14.13 10.12
CA GLY A 290 -23.28 13.67 8.93
C GLY A 290 -23.84 12.31 8.44
N PRO A 291 -23.67 11.95 7.16
CA PRO A 291 -24.40 10.81 6.59
C PRO A 291 -23.84 9.44 7.02
N HIS A 292 -24.75 8.50 7.30
CA HIS A 292 -24.47 7.08 7.56
C HIS A 292 -23.95 6.37 6.28
N PRO A 293 -22.92 5.49 6.31
CA PRO A 293 -22.25 4.93 5.12
C PRO A 293 -23.15 4.23 4.10
N SER A 294 -24.12 3.42 4.52
CA SER A 294 -25.06 2.76 3.59
C SER A 294 -26.02 3.73 2.89
N GLN A 295 -26.35 4.87 3.51
CA GLN A 295 -27.07 5.96 2.85
C GLN A 295 -26.11 6.90 2.10
N ALA A 296 -24.87 7.05 2.55
CA ALA A 296 -23.83 7.76 1.82
C ALA A 296 -23.49 7.03 0.52
N ILE A 297 -23.58 5.70 0.44
CA ILE A 297 -23.30 4.93 -0.78
C ILE A 297 -24.52 4.87 -1.73
N HIS A 298 -25.75 4.87 -1.21
CA HIS A 298 -26.97 4.93 -2.05
C HIS A 298 -27.44 6.37 -2.38
N GLN A 299 -26.96 7.38 -1.65
CA GLN A 299 -27.08 8.81 -1.98
C GLN A 299 -25.75 9.41 -2.40
N LEU A 300 -24.71 8.60 -2.64
CA LEU A 300 -23.59 9.01 -3.45
C LEU A 300 -24.22 9.29 -4.81
N PRO A 301 -24.28 10.56 -5.24
CA PRO A 301 -24.79 10.79 -6.56
C PRO A 301 -23.82 10.05 -7.49
N GLN A 302 -24.36 9.15 -8.31
CA GLN A 302 -23.69 8.73 -9.54
C GLN A 302 -23.45 9.92 -10.51
N THR A 303 -23.60 11.16 -10.01
CA THR A 303 -23.30 12.44 -10.63
C THR A 303 -22.64 13.37 -9.61
N ARG A 304 -21.30 13.38 -9.52
CA ARG A 304 -20.43 14.58 -9.40
C ARG A 304 -19.04 14.27 -8.82
N ARG A 305 -18.10 13.94 -9.70
CA ARG A 305 -16.84 14.72 -9.82
C ARG A 305 -16.70 15.28 -11.25
N SER A 306 -17.83 15.61 -11.88
CA SER A 306 -17.88 16.31 -13.18
C SER A 306 -18.14 17.81 -13.04
N GLY A 307 -17.96 18.40 -11.84
CA GLY A 307 -18.41 19.77 -11.57
C GLY A 307 -17.53 20.63 -10.64
N GLN A 308 -16.50 20.09 -9.98
CA GLN A 308 -15.48 20.92 -9.34
C GLN A 308 -14.33 21.08 -10.33
N ASP A 309 -13.95 22.32 -10.64
CA ASP A 309 -12.86 22.57 -11.56
C ASP A 309 -11.54 22.22 -10.86
N ALA A 310 -10.97 21.06 -11.17
CA ALA A 310 -9.70 20.60 -10.59
C ALA A 310 -8.58 21.64 -10.75
N VAL A 311 -8.68 22.51 -11.76
CA VAL A 311 -7.75 23.63 -11.97
C VAL A 311 -7.92 24.72 -10.92
N GLU A 312 -9.14 25.01 -10.47
CA GLU A 312 -9.41 26.00 -9.42
C GLU A 312 -8.79 25.57 -8.09
N LEU A 313 -8.95 24.29 -7.73
CA LEU A 313 -8.35 23.71 -6.53
C LEU A 313 -6.83 23.68 -6.60
N TRP A 314 -6.27 23.31 -7.76
CA TRP A 314 -4.83 23.38 -7.98
C TRP A 314 -4.27 24.81 -7.89
N LEU A 315 -4.99 25.80 -8.43
CA LEU A 315 -4.60 27.21 -8.32
C LEU A 315 -4.63 27.67 -6.86
N ALA A 316 -5.59 27.20 -6.06
CA ALA A 316 -5.65 27.51 -4.64
C ALA A 316 -4.46 26.92 -3.85
N ASP A 317 -4.06 25.69 -4.15
CA ASP A 317 -3.00 24.98 -3.43
C ASP A 317 -1.58 25.35 -3.89
N CYS A 318 -1.37 25.45 -5.20
CA CYS A 318 -0.03 25.48 -5.81
C CYS A 318 0.18 26.66 -6.77
N GLY A 319 -0.89 27.09 -7.44
CA GLY A 319 -0.84 28.10 -8.51
C GLY A 319 -1.27 29.49 -8.05
N LYS A 320 -0.41 30.22 -7.33
CA LYS A 320 -0.75 31.54 -6.83
C LYS A 320 -0.84 32.57 -7.96
N ARG A 321 -1.91 33.35 -7.97
CA ARG A 321 -2.06 34.48 -8.90
C ARG A 321 -1.13 35.61 -8.47
N VAL A 322 -0.14 35.92 -9.31
CA VAL A 322 0.87 36.94 -9.06
C VAL A 322 1.03 37.80 -10.31
N GLU A 323 0.77 39.09 -10.18
CA GLU A 323 0.84 40.03 -11.30
C GLU A 323 2.26 40.06 -11.90
N GLY A 324 2.34 39.97 -13.23
CA GLY A 324 3.62 39.95 -13.96
C GLY A 324 4.42 38.63 -13.90
N ALA A 325 4.06 37.67 -13.05
CA ALA A 325 4.73 36.36 -13.02
C ALA A 325 4.48 35.58 -14.31
N TRP A 326 5.47 34.83 -14.79
CA TRP A 326 5.38 34.04 -16.01
C TRP A 326 5.92 32.63 -15.77
N VAL A 327 5.18 31.61 -16.23
CA VAL A 327 5.56 30.19 -16.10
C VAL A 327 5.42 29.51 -17.45
N ALA A 328 6.40 28.68 -17.83
CA ALA A 328 6.36 27.96 -19.09
C ALA A 328 5.27 26.88 -19.07
N ASN A 329 4.69 26.57 -20.25
CA ASN A 329 3.64 25.56 -20.35
C ASN A 329 4.08 24.17 -19.85
N SER A 330 5.37 23.82 -20.00
CA SER A 330 5.92 22.55 -19.48
C SER A 330 5.76 22.45 -17.97
N ASP A 331 6.08 23.52 -17.26
CA ASP A 331 6.18 23.53 -15.80
C ASP A 331 4.78 23.58 -15.18
N ILE A 332 3.85 24.28 -15.83
CA ILE A 332 2.42 24.27 -15.49
C ILE A 332 1.83 22.87 -15.66
N MET A 333 2.12 22.20 -16.80
CA MET A 333 1.62 20.85 -17.05
C MET A 333 2.17 19.86 -16.03
N ILE A 334 3.47 19.92 -15.71
CA ILE A 334 4.10 19.03 -14.72
C ILE A 334 3.49 19.27 -13.34
N SER A 335 3.40 20.52 -12.89
CA SER A 335 2.84 20.85 -11.58
C SER A 335 1.37 20.44 -11.45
N TYR A 336 0.55 20.72 -12.46
CA TYR A 336 -0.87 20.37 -12.46
C TYR A 336 -1.08 18.85 -12.49
N VAL A 337 -0.33 18.10 -13.31
CA VAL A 337 -0.44 16.64 -13.36
C VAL A 337 -0.01 16.02 -12.03
N ASN A 338 1.13 16.44 -11.47
CA ASN A 338 1.62 15.92 -10.19
C ASN A 338 0.63 16.21 -9.06
N TRP A 339 0.03 17.41 -9.03
CA TRP A 339 -1.00 17.73 -8.04
C TRP A 339 -2.26 16.89 -8.25
N CYS A 340 -2.70 16.69 -9.49
CA CYS A 340 -3.83 15.82 -9.81
C CYS A 340 -3.59 14.38 -9.35
N GLU A 341 -2.41 13.82 -9.59
CA GLU A 341 -2.03 12.47 -9.14
C GLU A 341 -2.01 12.38 -7.61
N ALA A 342 -1.43 13.36 -6.93
CA ALA A 342 -1.38 13.41 -5.47
C ALA A 342 -2.77 13.54 -4.80
N HIS A 343 -3.74 14.15 -5.49
CA HIS A 343 -5.08 14.42 -4.95
C HIS A 343 -6.20 13.56 -5.59
N GLY A 344 -5.84 12.60 -6.45
CA GLY A 344 -6.78 11.67 -7.08
C GLY A 344 -7.74 12.32 -8.09
N TYR A 345 -7.27 13.31 -8.86
CA TYR A 345 -7.97 13.90 -9.99
C TYR A 345 -7.41 13.40 -11.32
N GLU A 346 -8.27 13.21 -12.32
CA GLU A 346 -7.81 12.95 -13.70
C GLU A 346 -7.36 14.26 -14.36
N PRO A 347 -6.10 14.38 -14.83
CA PRO A 347 -5.57 15.62 -15.37
C PRO A 347 -6.22 15.97 -16.73
N LYS A 348 -6.67 17.22 -16.88
CA LYS A 348 -7.09 17.75 -18.18
C LYS A 348 -5.94 17.72 -19.19
N LYS A 349 -6.24 17.36 -20.45
CA LYS A 349 -5.31 17.53 -21.58
C LYS A 349 -4.93 19.00 -21.75
N ALA A 350 -3.75 19.27 -22.33
CA ALA A 350 -3.17 20.61 -22.46
C ALA A 350 -4.15 21.71 -22.98
N LYS A 351 -4.98 21.38 -23.98
CA LYS A 351 -6.00 22.32 -24.51
C LYS A 351 -7.08 22.65 -23.48
N GLY A 352 -7.53 21.66 -22.71
CA GLY A 352 -8.55 21.84 -21.67
C GLY A 352 -8.02 22.56 -20.44
N LEU A 353 -6.77 22.32 -20.06
CA LEU A 353 -6.09 23.08 -19.00
C LEU A 353 -5.96 24.55 -19.39
N ALA A 354 -5.47 24.84 -20.61
CA ALA A 354 -5.33 26.20 -21.13
C ALA A 354 -6.65 26.99 -21.13
N GLN A 355 -7.77 26.34 -21.49
CA GLN A 355 -9.09 26.96 -21.46
C GLN A 355 -9.57 27.29 -20.05
N SER A 356 -9.33 26.39 -19.08
CA SER A 356 -9.70 26.63 -17.69
C SER A 356 -8.83 27.71 -17.03
N LEU A 357 -7.51 27.72 -17.28
CA LEU A 357 -6.62 28.80 -16.79
C LEU A 357 -7.05 30.17 -17.31
N ALA A 358 -7.46 30.26 -18.57
CA ALA A 358 -8.00 31.50 -19.13
C ALA A 358 -9.33 31.91 -18.47
N ALA A 359 -10.20 30.95 -18.15
CA ALA A 359 -11.45 31.20 -17.43
C ALA A 359 -11.21 31.74 -16.00
N HIS A 360 -10.08 31.38 -15.38
CA HIS A 360 -9.62 31.93 -14.09
C HIS A 360 -8.84 33.26 -14.21
N GLY A 361 -8.88 33.90 -15.39
CA GLY A 361 -8.33 35.23 -15.61
C GLY A 361 -6.80 35.28 -15.76
N LEU A 362 -6.17 34.16 -16.12
CA LEU A 362 -4.74 34.09 -16.45
C LEU A 362 -4.53 34.27 -17.97
N GLU A 363 -3.45 34.96 -18.33
CA GLU A 363 -3.10 35.17 -19.75
C GLU A 363 -2.35 33.95 -20.30
N VAL A 364 -3.02 33.10 -21.07
CA VAL A 364 -2.47 31.85 -21.60
C VAL A 364 -1.89 32.03 -23.01
N GLY A 365 -0.76 31.37 -23.30
CA GLY A 365 -0.14 31.38 -24.64
C GLY A 365 0.82 32.54 -24.89
N VAL A 366 1.19 33.27 -23.83
CA VAL A 366 2.15 34.37 -23.87
C VAL A 366 3.52 33.86 -24.30
N ARG A 367 4.10 34.48 -25.33
CA ARG A 367 5.43 34.13 -25.84
C ARG A 367 6.48 35.01 -25.18
N GLN A 368 7.43 34.40 -24.48
CA GLN A 368 8.54 35.09 -23.85
C GLN A 368 9.87 34.47 -24.30
N TRP A 369 10.90 35.31 -24.41
CA TRP A 369 12.26 34.84 -24.63
C TRP A 369 12.80 34.30 -23.30
N VAL A 370 13.13 33.01 -23.28
CA VAL A 370 13.74 32.35 -22.13
C VAL A 370 15.16 31.95 -22.51
N TYR A 371 16.09 32.19 -21.60
CA TYR A 371 17.47 31.74 -21.75
C TYR A 371 17.56 30.25 -21.46
N THR A 372 18.03 29.48 -22.43
CA THR A 372 18.25 28.04 -22.31
C THR A 372 19.74 27.68 -22.24
N GLY A 373 20.62 28.69 -22.28
CA GLY A 373 22.07 28.57 -22.14
C GLY A 373 22.77 29.91 -22.34
N PRO A 374 24.11 29.96 -22.24
CA PRO A 374 24.88 31.19 -22.43
C PRO A 374 24.66 31.75 -23.84
N GLY A 375 23.98 32.90 -23.94
CA GLY A 375 23.71 33.59 -25.21
C GLY A 375 22.58 33.02 -26.07
N ILE A 376 22.00 31.86 -25.72
CA ILE A 376 20.89 31.25 -26.46
C ILE A 376 19.57 31.63 -25.79
N ARG A 377 18.75 32.41 -26.50
CA ARG A 377 17.36 32.68 -26.13
C ARG A 377 16.45 31.92 -27.06
N THR A 378 15.51 31.15 -26.51
CA THR A 378 14.44 30.48 -27.25
C THR A 378 13.10 31.09 -26.88
N LYS A 379 12.21 31.21 -27.87
CA LYS A 379 10.87 31.78 -27.66
C LYS A 379 9.93 30.69 -27.16
N THR A 380 9.60 30.73 -25.88
CA THR A 380 8.76 29.72 -25.20
C THR A 380 7.35 30.27 -24.98
N ARG A 381 6.34 29.39 -25.01
CA ARG A 381 4.95 29.73 -24.66
C ARG A 381 4.69 29.38 -23.19
N GLY A 382 3.98 30.25 -22.50
CA GLY A 382 3.65 30.10 -21.08
C GLY A 382 2.36 30.80 -20.71
N VAL A 383 2.13 30.90 -19.41
CA VAL A 383 1.01 31.62 -18.79
C VAL A 383 1.57 32.77 -17.97
N ARG A 384 1.01 33.97 -18.16
CA ARG A 384 1.32 35.17 -17.36
C ARG A 384 0.25 35.39 -16.29
N GLY A 385 0.67 35.87 -15.13
CA GLY A 385 -0.15 36.07 -13.94
C GLY A 385 -0.13 34.90 -12.95
N LEU A 386 0.70 33.87 -13.20
CA LEU A 386 0.75 32.64 -12.42
C LEU A 386 2.15 32.44 -11.82
N ARG A 387 2.23 31.97 -10.58
CA ARG A 387 3.45 31.45 -9.96
C ARG A 387 3.17 30.07 -9.37
N VAL A 388 3.97 29.08 -9.77
CA VAL A 388 3.91 27.72 -9.24
C VAL A 388 4.96 27.56 -8.14
N GLN A 389 4.64 26.89 -7.04
CA GLN A 389 5.62 26.53 -6.00
C GLN A 389 6.38 25.26 -6.42
N ASP A 390 7.72 25.32 -6.43
CA ASP A 390 8.55 24.12 -6.59
C ASP A 390 8.46 23.27 -5.32
N GLY A 391 8.04 22.01 -5.46
CA GLY A 391 7.89 21.05 -4.36
C GLY A 391 9.19 20.57 -3.71
N SER A 392 10.27 21.38 -3.73
CA SER A 392 11.60 21.01 -3.22
C SER A 392 12.26 22.10 -2.37
N GLN A 393 11.56 22.64 -1.36
CA GLN A 393 12.26 23.35 -0.27
C GLN A 393 11.63 23.07 1.10
N THR A 394 12.43 22.39 1.95
CA THR A 394 12.28 22.32 3.40
C THR A 394 12.17 23.72 4.03
N PRO A 395 11.36 23.90 5.09
CA PRO A 395 11.24 25.19 5.75
C PRO A 395 12.54 25.51 6.50
N LYS A 396 13.27 26.54 6.07
CA LYS A 396 14.24 27.20 6.95
C LYS A 396 13.46 28.03 7.94
N THR A 397 13.52 27.61 9.20
CA THR A 397 13.17 28.37 10.38
C THR A 397 13.82 29.76 10.34
N SER A 398 12.98 30.75 10.56
CA SER A 398 13.32 32.11 10.96
C SER A 398 14.21 32.10 12.20
N GLY A 399 15.28 32.90 12.14
CA GLY A 399 15.99 33.43 13.29
C GLY A 399 16.18 34.93 13.05
N ASP A 400 15.38 35.72 13.75
CA ASP A 400 15.65 37.11 14.18
C ASP A 400 17.06 37.18 14.81
N GLU A 401 17.81 38.29 14.91
CA GLU A 401 17.54 39.73 14.90
C GLU A 401 18.92 40.46 14.90
N LEU A 402 18.93 41.74 14.51
CA LEU A 402 19.77 42.84 15.03
C LEU A 402 21.33 42.74 14.96
N SER A 403 21.92 43.40 13.96
CA SER A 403 22.73 44.64 14.09
C SER A 403 23.38 45.01 12.76
#